data_AF-A0A933V4M0-F1
#
_entry.id   AF-A0A933V4M0-F1
#
_cell.length_a   1.000
_cell.length_b   1.000
_cell.length_c   1.000
_cell.angle_alpha   90.00
_cell.angle_beta   90.00
_cell.angle_gamma   90.00
#
_symmetry.space_group_name_H-M   'P 1'
#
loop_
_entity.id
_entity.type
_entity.pdbx_description
1 polymer ?
#
loop_
_entity_poly.entity_id
_entity_poly.type
_entity_poly.pdbx_seq_one_letter_code
_entity_poly.pdbx_strand_id
1 'polypeptide(L)'
;ALCNCAGVEQPCHCLFAAERRLHEAIASPEVGDWCFARAAEQTNADIRQYLIRKGILSLLTEMDWTPQLLDALLEQCNRFPSLQDDIDNWLTCEWEDWRKSQSQRKKEHQDNRADRLSDWRQHFQKHRAAIAEGTAPPGVMYDMARIYFGRFSEAKGDTPASRFNAFFDNTEDITRTALAGLRNTVCRNDLPSVADIIAKGSRLYIAEPCLAGVQELFAADPGAVLALPAETQKRLVAFQLTHDYDTPAWYLAIIGAHPSNAAEVLIKYAKAMFRARK
;
A
#
# COMPACT_ATOMS: atom_id res chain seq x y z
N ALA A 1 -8.92 -25.75 24.13
CA ALA A 1 -9.64 -24.77 23.28
C ALA A 1 -10.85 -25.38 22.61
N LEU A 2 -10.71 -26.51 21.88
CA LEU A 2 -11.81 -27.17 21.15
C LEU A 2 -13.07 -27.42 22.00
N CYS A 3 -12.95 -28.05 23.18
CA CYS A 3 -14.11 -28.30 24.05
C CYS A 3 -14.77 -27.01 24.60
N ASN A 4 -14.00 -25.92 24.77
CA ASN A 4 -14.51 -24.66 25.29
C ASN A 4 -15.16 -23.79 24.20
N CYS A 5 -14.81 -24.03 22.93
CA CYS A 5 -15.35 -23.30 21.77
C CYS A 5 -16.53 -24.03 21.10
N ALA A 6 -16.85 -25.27 21.49
CA ALA A 6 -17.96 -26.05 20.91
C ALA A 6 -19.35 -25.55 21.30
N GLY A 7 -19.48 -24.84 22.43
CA GLY A 7 -20.76 -24.35 22.96
C GLY A 7 -21.00 -22.84 22.79
N VAL A 8 -20.16 -22.12 22.05
CA VAL A 8 -20.31 -20.68 21.81
C VAL A 8 -20.93 -20.41 20.44
N GLU A 9 -21.63 -19.27 20.33
CA GLU A 9 -22.38 -18.86 19.13
C GLU A 9 -21.52 -18.75 17.86
N GLN A 10 -20.22 -18.51 18.00
CA GLN A 10 -19.25 -18.49 16.89
C GLN A 10 -18.00 -19.32 17.22
N PRO A 11 -18.05 -20.66 17.03
CA PRO A 11 -16.95 -21.56 17.36
C PRO A 11 -15.64 -21.23 16.64
N CYS A 12 -15.69 -20.90 15.34
CA CYS A 12 -14.50 -20.52 14.56
C CYS A 12 -13.82 -19.27 15.11
N HIS A 13 -14.59 -18.23 15.46
CA HIS A 13 -14.04 -16.99 15.99
C HIS A 13 -13.35 -17.21 17.35
N CYS A 14 -13.93 -18.06 18.20
CA CYS A 14 -13.32 -18.48 19.46
C CYS A 14 -11.99 -19.22 19.25
N LEU A 15 -11.93 -20.10 18.25
CA LEU A 15 -10.71 -20.85 17.91
C LEU A 15 -9.62 -19.95 17.33
N PHE A 16 -9.95 -19.05 16.41
CA PHE A 16 -9.02 -18.06 15.88
C PHE A 16 -8.49 -17.12 16.97
N ALA A 17 -9.35 -16.66 17.88
CA ALA A 17 -8.92 -15.82 19.00
C ALA A 17 -7.99 -16.55 19.97
N ALA A 18 -8.21 -17.85 20.19
CA ALA A 18 -7.32 -18.69 20.99
C ALA A 18 -5.97 -18.92 20.29
N GLU A 19 -5.98 -19.13 18.97
CA GLU A 19 -4.77 -19.32 18.19
C GLU A 19 -3.91 -18.05 18.09
N ARG A 20 -4.53 -16.87 17.95
CA ARG A 20 -3.79 -15.59 17.94
C ARG A 20 -2.97 -15.36 19.21
N ARG A 21 -3.30 -16.02 20.33
CA ARG A 21 -2.54 -15.95 21.58
C ARG A 21 -1.25 -16.78 21.54
N LEU A 22 -1.11 -17.69 20.58
CA LEU A 22 0.06 -18.56 20.43
C LEU A 22 1.22 -17.87 19.69
N HIS A 23 0.98 -16.72 19.03
CA HIS A 23 2.02 -15.92 18.32
C HIS A 23 2.91 -16.79 17.40
N GLU A 24 4.14 -16.35 17.10
CA GLU A 24 5.16 -17.00 16.24
C GLU A 24 5.64 -18.38 16.73
N ALA A 25 4.85 -19.08 17.54
CA ALA A 25 5.13 -20.44 17.95
C ALA A 25 5.23 -21.33 16.71
N ILE A 26 6.36 -22.05 16.62
CA ILE A 26 6.60 -23.03 15.58
C ILE A 26 5.58 -24.16 15.75
N ALA A 27 4.75 -24.37 14.74
CA ALA A 27 3.81 -25.48 14.73
C ALA A 27 4.58 -26.81 14.78
N SER A 28 4.13 -27.76 15.59
CA SER A 28 4.69 -29.11 15.57
C SER A 28 4.45 -29.74 14.19
N PRO A 29 5.40 -30.51 13.63
CA PRO A 29 5.20 -31.22 12.36
C PRO A 29 4.01 -32.20 12.40
N GLU A 30 3.57 -32.60 13.59
CA GLU A 30 2.43 -33.51 13.77
C GLU A 30 1.06 -32.77 13.80
N VAL A 31 1.05 -31.43 13.71
CA VAL A 31 -0.18 -30.63 13.80
C VAL A 31 -1.17 -30.98 12.69
N GLY A 32 -0.67 -31.24 11.48
CA GLY A 32 -1.50 -31.63 10.34
C GLY A 32 -2.31 -32.90 10.62
N ASP A 33 -1.62 -33.98 10.99
CA ASP A 33 -2.22 -35.28 11.32
C ASP A 33 -3.18 -35.19 12.52
N TRP A 34 -2.80 -34.43 13.55
CA TRP A 34 -3.66 -34.19 14.71
C TRP A 34 -4.96 -33.46 14.31
N CYS A 35 -4.88 -32.48 13.42
CA CYS A 35 -6.03 -31.74 12.93
C CYS A 35 -7.01 -32.64 12.16
N PHE A 36 -6.52 -33.49 11.26
CA PHE A 36 -7.37 -34.45 10.54
C PHE A 36 -8.02 -35.47 11.48
N ALA A 37 -7.26 -36.06 12.40
CA ALA A 37 -7.81 -36.99 13.38
C ALA A 37 -8.91 -36.35 14.23
N ARG A 38 -8.71 -35.10 14.69
CA ARG A 38 -9.73 -34.39 15.48
C ARG A 38 -10.93 -33.98 14.66
N ALA A 39 -10.74 -33.60 13.40
CA ALA A 39 -11.83 -33.28 12.48
C ALA A 39 -12.76 -34.49 12.30
N ALA A 40 -12.20 -35.69 12.15
CA ALA A 40 -12.97 -36.92 11.96
C ALA A 40 -13.89 -37.26 13.15
N GLU A 41 -13.52 -36.80 14.35
CA GLU A 41 -14.31 -36.97 15.59
C GLU A 41 -15.32 -35.82 15.83
N GLN A 42 -15.32 -34.75 15.02
CA GLN A 42 -16.18 -33.59 15.24
C GLN A 42 -17.57 -33.73 14.62
N THR A 43 -18.59 -33.53 15.46
CA THR A 43 -19.99 -33.41 15.03
C THR A 43 -20.35 -32.00 14.57
N ASN A 44 -19.70 -30.97 15.12
CA ASN A 44 -19.89 -29.58 14.72
C ASN A 44 -19.17 -29.28 13.40
N ALA A 45 -19.92 -28.92 12.36
CA ALA A 45 -19.41 -28.69 11.01
C ALA A 45 -18.39 -27.54 10.95
N ASP A 46 -18.62 -26.44 11.68
CA ASP A 46 -17.73 -25.27 11.67
C ASP A 46 -16.36 -25.59 12.28
N ILE A 47 -16.35 -26.34 13.38
CA ILE A 47 -15.10 -26.80 14.02
C ILE A 47 -14.41 -27.83 13.13
N ARG A 48 -15.16 -28.74 12.50
CA ARG A 48 -14.64 -29.73 11.57
C ARG A 48 -13.95 -29.05 10.38
N GLN A 49 -14.60 -28.10 9.73
CA GLN A 49 -14.02 -27.35 8.59
C GLN A 49 -12.79 -26.53 9.00
N TYR A 50 -12.81 -25.90 10.19
CA TYR A 50 -11.66 -25.20 10.72
C TYR A 50 -10.43 -26.12 10.87
N LEU A 51 -10.64 -27.31 11.45
CA LEU A 51 -9.59 -28.30 11.66
C LEU A 51 -9.07 -28.86 10.33
N ILE A 52 -9.95 -29.17 9.38
CA ILE A 52 -9.55 -29.63 8.04
C ILE A 52 -8.70 -28.58 7.35
N ARG A 53 -9.15 -27.31 7.33
CA ARG A 53 -8.37 -26.22 6.72
C ARG A 53 -6.99 -26.06 7.36
N LYS A 54 -6.88 -26.24 8.67
CA LYS A 54 -5.60 -26.22 9.38
C LYS A 54 -4.71 -27.40 9.01
N GLY A 55 -5.27 -28.61 8.91
CA GLY A 55 -4.57 -29.79 8.44
C GLY A 55 -3.99 -29.59 7.05
N ILE A 56 -4.80 -29.10 6.12
CA ILE A 56 -4.39 -28.84 4.74
C ILE A 56 -3.31 -27.73 4.65
N LEU A 57 -3.44 -26.65 5.43
CA LEU A 57 -2.41 -25.60 5.49
C LEU A 57 -1.08 -26.11 6.06
N SER A 58 -1.09 -27.07 6.97
CA SER A 58 0.11 -27.74 7.46
C SER A 58 0.81 -28.48 6.32
N LEU A 59 0.05 -29.27 5.54
CA LEU A 59 0.59 -29.99 4.37
C LEU A 59 1.15 -29.02 3.32
N LEU A 60 0.48 -27.90 3.06
CA LEU A 60 0.96 -26.85 2.15
C LEU A 60 2.20 -26.10 2.63
N THR A 61 2.51 -26.16 3.93
CA THR A 61 3.73 -25.55 4.47
C THR A 61 4.92 -26.48 4.28
N GLU A 62 4.68 -27.78 4.25
CA GLU A 62 5.70 -28.82 4.04
C GLU A 62 5.88 -29.20 2.56
N MET A 63 4.85 -28.99 1.74
CA MET A 63 4.78 -29.39 0.35
C MET A 63 4.38 -28.22 -0.55
N ASP A 64 5.07 -28.06 -1.67
CA ASP A 64 4.63 -27.15 -2.74
C ASP A 64 3.34 -27.66 -3.41
N TRP A 65 2.65 -26.78 -4.14
CA TRP A 65 1.46 -27.09 -4.97
C TRP A 65 1.79 -28.05 -6.11
N THR A 66 1.96 -29.32 -5.74
CA THR A 66 2.50 -30.40 -6.58
C THR A 66 1.57 -31.62 -6.50
N PRO A 67 1.67 -32.59 -7.43
CA PRO A 67 0.87 -33.82 -7.37
C PRO A 67 0.94 -34.55 -6.02
N GLN A 68 2.07 -34.44 -5.32
CA GLN A 68 2.31 -35.03 -4.00
C GLN A 68 1.34 -34.51 -2.93
N LEU A 69 0.88 -33.26 -3.04
CA LEU A 69 -0.14 -32.72 -2.14
C LEU A 69 -1.48 -33.42 -2.32
N LEU A 70 -1.86 -33.72 -3.58
CA LEU A 70 -3.09 -34.45 -3.85
C LEU A 70 -3.00 -35.88 -3.32
N ASP A 71 -1.88 -36.55 -3.53
CA ASP A 71 -1.63 -37.89 -2.98
C ASP A 71 -1.70 -37.91 -1.45
N ALA A 72 -1.11 -36.91 -0.78
CA ALA A 72 -1.18 -36.75 0.66
C ALA A 72 -2.62 -36.51 1.16
N LEU A 73 -3.41 -35.71 0.46
CA LEU A 73 -4.82 -35.50 0.80
C LEU A 73 -5.66 -36.79 0.59
N LEU A 74 -5.38 -37.53 -0.47
CA LEU A 74 -6.02 -38.84 -0.71
C LEU A 74 -5.65 -39.86 0.36
N GLU A 75 -4.41 -39.85 0.86
CA GLU A 75 -3.99 -40.68 2.00
C GLU A 75 -4.77 -40.32 3.27
N GLN A 76 -5.00 -39.03 3.53
CA GLN A 76 -5.82 -38.59 4.65
C GLN A 76 -7.30 -38.98 4.48
N CYS A 77 -7.86 -38.92 3.27
CA CYS A 77 -9.20 -39.43 2.98
C CYS A 77 -9.30 -40.95 3.22
N ASN A 78 -8.28 -41.72 2.84
CA ASN A 78 -8.22 -43.17 3.09
C ASN A 78 -8.16 -43.48 4.59
N ARG A 79 -7.42 -42.68 5.35
CA ARG A 79 -7.26 -42.82 6.81
C ARG A 79 -8.51 -42.36 7.57
N PHE A 80 -9.20 -41.33 7.06
CA PHE A 80 -10.41 -40.75 7.66
C PHE A 80 -11.53 -40.60 6.61
N PRO A 81 -12.22 -41.68 6.25
CA PRO A 81 -13.24 -41.65 5.18
C PRO A 81 -14.39 -40.67 5.45
N SER A 82 -14.68 -40.36 6.72
CA SER A 82 -15.71 -39.39 7.10
C SER A 82 -15.40 -37.95 6.67
N LEU A 83 -14.15 -37.65 6.30
CA LEU A 83 -13.71 -36.34 5.86
C LEU A 83 -13.71 -36.19 4.33
N GLN A 84 -14.04 -37.24 3.59
CA GLN A 84 -13.92 -37.26 2.14
C GLN A 84 -14.75 -36.16 1.47
N ASP A 85 -16.02 -36.02 1.84
CA ASP A 85 -16.88 -34.96 1.28
C ASP A 85 -16.35 -33.54 1.61
N ASP A 86 -15.83 -33.34 2.82
CA ASP A 86 -15.27 -32.04 3.23
C ASP A 86 -13.97 -31.70 2.48
N ILE A 87 -13.12 -32.71 2.20
CA ILE A 87 -11.88 -32.56 1.44
C ILE A 87 -12.18 -32.38 -0.05
N ASP A 88 -13.13 -33.12 -0.62
CA ASP A 88 -13.58 -32.98 -2.01
C ASP A 88 -14.19 -31.58 -2.24
N ASN A 89 -14.96 -31.07 -1.27
CA ASN A 89 -15.47 -29.69 -1.29
C ASN A 89 -14.35 -28.64 -1.20
N TRP A 90 -13.23 -28.94 -0.54
CA TRP A 90 -12.07 -28.05 -0.51
C TRP A 90 -11.27 -28.08 -1.83
N LEU A 91 -11.15 -29.28 -2.44
CA LEU A 91 -10.48 -29.48 -3.73
C LEU A 91 -11.29 -28.93 -4.91
N THR A 92 -12.61 -28.79 -4.74
CA THR A 92 -13.47 -28.15 -5.72
C THR A 92 -13.48 -26.64 -5.52
N CYS A 93 -12.91 -25.93 -6.49
CA CYS A 93 -13.10 -24.49 -6.58
C CYS A 93 -14.32 -24.25 -7.47
N GLU A 94 -15.43 -23.76 -6.90
CA GLU A 94 -16.43 -23.11 -7.75
C GLU A 94 -15.74 -21.97 -8.49
N TRP A 95 -15.86 -21.95 -9.81
CA TRP A 95 -15.18 -20.99 -10.66
C TRP A 95 -15.87 -19.64 -10.53
N GLU A 96 -15.65 -18.95 -9.41
CA GLU A 96 -16.35 -17.72 -9.06
C GLU A 96 -16.21 -16.67 -10.18
N ASP A 97 -17.34 -16.09 -10.58
CA ASP A 97 -17.46 -15.15 -11.71
C ASP A 97 -16.54 -13.93 -11.58
N TRP A 98 -16.10 -13.58 -10.38
CA TRP A 98 -15.16 -12.50 -10.16
C TRP A 98 -13.77 -12.80 -10.75
N ARG A 99 -13.33 -14.07 -10.83
CA ARG A 99 -12.04 -14.44 -11.45
C ARG A 99 -12.08 -14.31 -12.98
N LYS A 100 -13.19 -14.69 -13.60
CA LYS A 100 -13.44 -14.44 -15.04
C LYS A 100 -13.48 -12.94 -15.33
N SER A 101 -14.23 -12.20 -14.51
CA SER A 101 -14.33 -10.75 -14.59
C SER A 101 -12.98 -10.06 -14.40
N GLN A 102 -12.15 -10.53 -13.46
CA GLN A 102 -10.77 -10.03 -13.24
C GLN A 102 -9.87 -10.30 -14.45
N SER A 103 -9.90 -11.52 -15.00
CA SER A 103 -9.13 -11.87 -16.19
C SER A 103 -9.53 -11.01 -17.40
N GLN A 104 -10.84 -10.85 -17.61
CA GLN A 104 -11.37 -10.00 -18.67
C GLN A 104 -10.98 -8.53 -18.48
N ARG A 105 -11.13 -7.98 -17.26
CA ARG A 105 -10.66 -6.62 -16.94
C ARG A 105 -9.16 -6.46 -17.18
N LYS A 106 -8.34 -7.44 -16.82
CA LYS A 106 -6.90 -7.41 -17.04
C LYS A 106 -6.56 -7.39 -18.54
N LYS A 107 -7.30 -8.15 -19.34
CA LYS A 107 -7.16 -8.17 -20.80
C LYS A 107 -7.59 -6.84 -21.42
N GLU A 108 -8.78 -6.33 -21.09
CA GLU A 108 -9.25 -5.01 -21.53
C GLU A 108 -8.28 -3.88 -21.09
N HIS A 109 -7.70 -4.00 -19.90
CA HIS A 109 -6.65 -3.08 -19.44
C HIS A 109 -5.39 -3.18 -20.30
N GLN A 110 -4.96 -4.37 -20.70
CA GLN A 110 -3.80 -4.53 -21.57
C GLN A 110 -4.07 -4.00 -22.99
N ASP A 111 -5.23 -4.31 -23.53
CA ASP A 111 -5.64 -3.94 -24.89
C ASP A 111 -5.74 -2.41 -25.03
N ASN A 112 -6.31 -1.73 -24.02
CA ASN A 112 -6.48 -0.27 -24.03
C ASN A 112 -5.29 0.49 -23.41
N ARG A 113 -4.15 -0.18 -23.15
CA ARG A 113 -3.02 0.46 -22.47
C ARG A 113 -2.40 1.57 -23.30
N ALA A 114 -2.21 1.34 -24.60
CA ALA A 114 -1.59 2.32 -25.50
C ALA A 114 -2.43 3.59 -25.60
N ASP A 115 -3.75 3.44 -25.74
CA ASP A 115 -4.69 4.57 -25.82
C ASP A 115 -4.71 5.38 -24.53
N ARG A 116 -4.80 4.72 -23.36
CA ARG A 116 -4.73 5.42 -22.07
C ARG A 116 -3.41 6.17 -21.88
N LEU A 117 -2.29 5.56 -22.24
CA LEU A 117 -0.98 6.21 -22.18
C LEU A 117 -0.91 7.43 -23.10
N SER A 118 -1.45 7.31 -24.31
CA SER A 118 -1.56 8.41 -25.26
C SER A 118 -2.40 9.56 -24.69
N ASP A 119 -3.57 9.26 -24.13
CA ASP A 119 -4.46 10.25 -23.51
C ASP A 119 -3.79 10.99 -22.35
N TRP A 120 -3.12 10.24 -21.46
CA TRP A 120 -2.39 10.85 -20.35
C TRP A 120 -1.22 11.71 -20.81
N ARG A 121 -0.45 11.26 -21.80
CA ARG A 121 0.65 12.05 -22.36
C ARG A 121 0.13 13.31 -23.02
N GLN A 122 -0.98 13.22 -23.75
CA GLN A 122 -1.62 14.40 -24.33
C GLN A 122 -2.12 15.35 -23.25
N HIS A 123 -2.68 14.82 -22.15
CA HIS A 123 -3.10 15.61 -20.99
C HIS A 123 -1.93 16.40 -20.39
N PHE A 124 -0.78 15.75 -20.13
CA PHE A 124 0.40 16.46 -19.62
C PHE A 124 1.01 17.43 -20.64
N GLN A 125 1.00 17.07 -21.92
CA GLN A 125 1.51 17.94 -22.97
C GLN A 125 0.74 19.26 -23.05
N LYS A 126 -0.58 19.24 -22.83
CA LYS A 126 -1.42 20.47 -22.75
C LYS A 126 -0.97 21.41 -21.61
N HIS A 127 -0.35 20.87 -20.57
CA HIS A 127 0.12 21.63 -19.41
C HIS A 127 1.64 21.80 -19.36
N ARG A 128 2.39 21.44 -20.42
CA ARG A 128 3.87 21.35 -20.40
C ARG A 128 4.55 22.61 -19.83
N ALA A 129 4.17 23.79 -20.31
CA ALA A 129 4.78 25.05 -19.85
C ALA A 129 4.50 25.31 -18.36
N ALA A 130 3.25 25.15 -17.94
CA ALA A 130 2.88 25.33 -16.54
C ALA A 130 3.48 24.25 -15.63
N ILE A 131 3.68 23.03 -16.13
CA ILE A 131 4.41 21.97 -15.40
C ILE A 131 5.86 22.40 -15.20
N ALA A 132 6.54 22.86 -16.26
CA ALA A 132 7.93 23.32 -16.18
C ALA A 132 8.14 24.40 -15.12
N GLU A 133 7.20 25.35 -15.03
CA GLU A 133 7.21 26.43 -14.05
C GLU A 133 6.74 26.01 -12.65
N GLY A 134 6.20 24.80 -12.49
CA GLY A 134 5.59 24.33 -11.25
C GLY A 134 4.24 24.99 -10.93
N THR A 135 3.62 25.67 -11.90
CA THR A 135 2.38 26.46 -11.76
C THR A 135 1.13 25.76 -12.28
N ALA A 136 1.26 24.56 -12.88
CA ALA A 136 0.12 23.78 -13.38
C ALA A 136 -0.94 23.51 -12.29
N PRO A 137 -2.20 23.25 -12.67
CA PRO A 137 -3.27 22.99 -11.70
C PRO A 137 -2.89 21.89 -10.69
N PRO A 138 -3.29 22.01 -9.40
CA PRO A 138 -2.88 21.05 -8.37
C PRO A 138 -3.15 19.58 -8.70
N GLY A 139 -4.24 19.27 -9.42
CA GLY A 139 -4.54 17.90 -9.86
C GLY A 139 -3.51 17.36 -10.87
N VAL A 140 -3.05 18.19 -11.81
CA VAL A 140 -2.02 17.81 -12.79
C VAL A 140 -0.68 17.56 -12.09
N MET A 141 -0.31 18.44 -11.15
CA MET A 141 0.89 18.27 -10.36
C MET A 141 0.80 17.05 -9.44
N TYR A 142 -0.38 16.78 -8.88
CA TYR A 142 -0.65 15.59 -8.07
C TYR A 142 -0.41 14.31 -8.88
N ASP A 143 -0.87 14.24 -10.13
CA ASP A 143 -0.61 13.07 -10.98
C ASP A 143 0.89 12.93 -11.32
N MET A 144 1.63 14.04 -11.49
CA MET A 144 3.10 14.01 -11.59
C MET A 144 3.75 13.46 -10.31
N ALA A 145 3.27 13.86 -9.14
CA ALA A 145 3.76 13.33 -7.86
C ALA A 145 3.45 11.83 -7.71
N ARG A 146 2.32 11.35 -8.22
CA ARG A 146 2.01 9.91 -8.24
C ARG A 146 3.00 9.13 -9.10
N ILE A 147 3.41 9.66 -10.26
CA ILE A 147 4.49 9.07 -11.07
C ILE A 147 5.79 9.07 -10.26
N TYR A 148 6.13 10.21 -9.64
CA TYR A 148 7.32 10.36 -8.81
C TYR A 148 7.41 9.30 -7.70
N PHE A 149 6.32 9.08 -6.96
CA PHE A 149 6.26 8.12 -5.84
C PHE A 149 5.95 6.67 -6.27
N GLY A 150 5.86 6.37 -7.58
CA GLY A 150 5.60 5.00 -8.04
C GLY A 150 4.16 4.51 -7.81
N ARG A 151 3.21 5.43 -7.63
CA ARG A 151 1.77 5.15 -7.44
C ARG A 151 0.96 5.29 -8.73
N PHE A 152 1.64 5.43 -9.86
CA PHE A 152 1.06 5.46 -11.19
C PHE A 152 1.40 4.17 -11.92
N SER A 153 0.39 3.31 -12.16
CA SER A 153 0.61 1.91 -12.57
C SER A 153 1.35 1.75 -13.91
N GLU A 154 1.22 2.75 -14.77
CA GLU A 154 1.82 2.80 -16.10
C GLU A 154 3.30 3.26 -16.05
N ALA A 155 3.73 3.92 -14.97
CA ALA A 155 5.06 4.48 -14.80
C ALA A 155 5.94 3.55 -13.94
N LYS A 156 6.65 2.64 -14.59
CA LYS A 156 7.49 1.63 -13.92
C LYS A 156 8.93 2.10 -13.76
N GLY A 157 9.57 1.73 -12.66
CA GLY A 157 10.98 2.00 -12.41
C GLY A 157 11.28 2.22 -10.93
N ASP A 158 12.54 1.99 -10.54
CA ASP A 158 12.97 2.05 -9.14
C ASP A 158 13.24 3.49 -8.70
N THR A 159 13.70 4.35 -9.62
CA THR A 159 13.98 5.76 -9.36
C THR A 159 12.90 6.66 -9.96
N PRO A 160 12.68 7.88 -9.41
CA PRO A 160 11.74 8.83 -10.01
C PRO A 160 12.03 9.12 -11.49
N ALA A 161 13.30 9.35 -11.84
CA ALA A 161 13.72 9.57 -13.23
C ALA A 161 13.38 8.38 -14.14
N SER A 162 13.63 7.14 -13.68
CA SER A 162 13.28 5.95 -14.47
C SER A 162 11.77 5.81 -14.68
N ARG A 163 10.95 6.15 -13.67
CA ARG A 163 9.47 6.14 -13.78
C ARG A 163 8.97 7.15 -14.80
N PHE A 164 9.49 8.38 -14.75
CA PHE A 164 9.15 9.40 -15.73
C PHE A 164 9.60 9.04 -17.15
N ASN A 165 10.81 8.51 -17.31
CA ASN A 165 11.30 8.04 -18.61
C ASN A 165 10.43 6.92 -19.17
N ALA A 166 10.12 5.89 -18.37
CA ALA A 166 9.25 4.80 -18.81
C ALA A 166 7.85 5.31 -19.19
N PHE A 167 7.35 6.34 -18.51
CA PHE A 167 6.05 6.92 -18.79
C PHE A 167 6.04 7.76 -20.07
N PHE A 168 7.09 8.55 -20.35
CA PHE A 168 7.20 9.46 -21.49
C PHE A 168 8.01 8.90 -22.67
N ASP A 169 8.05 7.57 -22.85
CA ASP A 169 8.77 6.88 -23.93
C ASP A 169 10.26 7.29 -24.06
N ASN A 170 10.93 7.45 -22.92
CA ASN A 170 12.34 7.84 -22.81
C ASN A 170 12.66 9.22 -23.42
N THR A 171 11.68 10.13 -23.46
CA THR A 171 11.91 11.52 -23.87
C THR A 171 12.56 12.30 -22.72
N GLU A 172 13.89 12.27 -22.66
CA GLU A 172 14.71 12.81 -21.56
C GLU A 172 14.39 14.28 -21.23
N ASP A 173 14.10 15.10 -22.24
CA ASP A 173 13.76 16.51 -22.06
C ASP A 173 12.47 16.73 -21.24
N ILE A 174 11.47 15.85 -21.43
CA ILE A 174 10.20 15.93 -20.70
C ILE A 174 10.39 15.48 -19.26
N THR A 175 11.15 14.40 -19.03
CA THR A 175 11.46 13.92 -17.68
C THR A 175 12.18 14.99 -16.86
N ARG A 176 13.19 15.63 -17.43
CA ARG A 176 13.91 16.72 -16.77
C ARG A 176 12.99 17.91 -16.46
N THR A 177 12.11 18.24 -17.40
CA THR A 177 11.12 19.32 -17.24
C THR A 177 10.13 19.00 -16.11
N ALA A 178 9.63 17.77 -16.03
CA ALA A 178 8.70 17.34 -14.99
C ALA A 178 9.34 17.39 -13.58
N LEU A 179 10.58 16.89 -13.44
CA LEU A 179 11.31 16.93 -12.17
C LEU A 179 11.64 18.37 -11.75
N ALA A 180 12.05 19.23 -12.70
CA ALA A 180 12.24 20.65 -12.42
C ALA A 180 10.94 21.35 -11.99
N GLY A 181 9.83 21.01 -12.64
CA GLY A 181 8.49 21.47 -12.28
C GLY A 181 8.08 21.11 -10.85
N LEU A 182 8.33 19.86 -10.44
CA LEU A 182 8.10 19.42 -9.06
C LEU A 182 8.94 20.25 -8.07
N ARG A 183 10.23 20.48 -8.34
CA ARG A 183 11.07 21.36 -7.50
C ARG A 183 10.49 22.77 -7.39
N ASN A 184 10.06 23.35 -8.50
CA ASN A 184 9.48 24.70 -8.54
C ASN A 184 8.16 24.80 -7.76
N THR A 185 7.43 23.68 -7.60
CA THR A 185 6.16 23.63 -6.87
C THR A 185 6.29 24.05 -5.40
N VAL A 186 7.48 23.84 -4.81
CA VAL A 186 7.78 24.24 -3.42
C VAL A 186 7.67 25.75 -3.21
N CYS A 187 7.90 26.54 -4.26
CA CYS A 187 7.95 28.00 -4.22
C CYS A 187 6.69 28.66 -4.79
N ARG A 188 5.59 27.92 -4.93
CA ARG A 188 4.32 28.47 -5.41
C ARG A 188 3.75 29.54 -4.49
N ASN A 189 3.22 30.59 -5.09
CA ASN A 189 2.62 31.71 -4.37
C ASN A 189 1.21 31.39 -3.82
N ASP A 190 0.51 30.41 -4.41
CA ASP A 190 -0.85 29.99 -4.06
C ASP A 190 -0.88 28.81 -3.07
N LEU A 191 0.24 28.50 -2.40
CA LEU A 191 0.26 27.43 -1.41
C LEU A 191 -0.61 27.78 -0.19
N PRO A 192 -1.34 26.80 0.36
CA PRO A 192 -2.17 26.98 1.55
C PRO A 192 -1.33 27.39 2.76
N SER A 193 -1.95 28.10 3.70
CA SER A 193 -1.30 28.44 4.96
C SER A 193 -1.05 27.17 5.80
N VAL A 194 -0.11 27.23 6.75
CA VAL A 194 0.13 26.14 7.71
C VAL A 194 -1.15 25.71 8.43
N ALA A 195 -2.02 26.68 8.78
CA ALA A 195 -3.29 26.40 9.43
C ALA A 195 -4.25 25.62 8.51
N ASP A 196 -4.34 26.00 7.23
CA ASP A 196 -5.15 25.31 6.24
C ASP A 196 -4.65 23.89 5.97
N ILE A 197 -3.32 23.71 5.92
CA ILE A 197 -2.68 22.40 5.75
C ILE A 197 -3.06 21.48 6.90
N ILE A 198 -2.91 21.93 8.14
CA ILE A 198 -3.26 21.14 9.33
C ILE A 198 -4.76 20.82 9.35
N ALA A 199 -5.63 21.77 8.99
CA ALA A 199 -7.07 21.57 9.01
C ALA A 199 -7.58 20.60 7.93
N LYS A 200 -7.00 20.65 6.72
CA LYS A 200 -7.43 19.83 5.58
C LYS A 200 -6.66 18.51 5.46
N GLY A 201 -5.47 18.44 6.03
CA GLY A 201 -4.58 17.28 6.03
C GLY A 201 -4.25 16.80 4.61
N SER A 202 -4.23 15.47 4.44
CA SER A 202 -3.93 14.78 3.17
C SER A 202 -4.93 15.00 2.03
N ARG A 203 -5.99 15.81 2.23
CA ARG A 203 -6.98 16.13 1.18
C ARG A 203 -6.49 17.17 0.18
N LEU A 204 -5.31 17.74 0.39
CA LEU A 204 -4.73 18.79 -0.46
C LEU A 204 -3.89 18.17 -1.58
N TYR A 205 -4.41 18.18 -2.80
CA TYR A 205 -3.69 17.68 -3.99
C TYR A 205 -2.31 18.31 -4.21
N ILE A 206 -2.06 19.52 -3.69
CA ILE A 206 -0.77 20.20 -3.83
C ILE A 206 0.31 19.71 -2.86
N ALA A 207 -0.06 18.97 -1.82
CA ALA A 207 0.88 18.53 -0.79
C ALA A 207 1.94 17.56 -1.33
N GLU A 208 1.52 16.48 -2.00
CA GLU A 208 2.45 15.49 -2.53
C GLU A 208 3.40 16.06 -3.60
N PRO A 209 2.96 16.92 -4.52
CA PRO A 209 3.85 17.66 -5.40
C PRO A 209 4.93 18.46 -4.66
N CYS A 210 4.58 19.17 -3.58
CA CYS A 210 5.55 19.87 -2.75
C CYS A 210 6.53 18.91 -2.07
N LEU A 211 6.05 17.75 -1.58
CA LEU A 211 6.89 16.73 -0.95
C LEU A 211 7.87 16.09 -1.94
N ALA A 212 7.42 15.77 -3.15
CA ALA A 212 8.28 15.30 -4.23
C ALA A 212 9.31 16.39 -4.62
N GLY A 213 8.86 17.64 -4.71
CA GLY A 213 9.70 18.79 -5.05
C GLY A 213 10.83 19.03 -4.05
N VAL A 214 10.54 19.01 -2.74
CA VAL A 214 11.58 19.18 -1.71
C VAL A 214 12.53 17.99 -1.68
N GLN A 215 12.06 16.77 -1.96
CA GLN A 215 12.94 15.60 -2.04
C GLN A 215 13.93 15.72 -3.21
N GLU A 216 13.46 16.15 -4.37
CA GLU A 216 14.31 16.45 -5.53
C GLU A 216 15.26 17.61 -5.28
N LEU A 217 14.79 18.67 -4.61
CA LEU A 217 15.64 19.81 -4.25
C LEU A 217 16.76 19.40 -3.29
N PHE A 218 16.43 18.60 -2.28
CA PHE A 218 17.39 18.11 -1.29
C PHE A 218 18.40 17.13 -1.89
N ALA A 219 17.96 16.25 -2.80
CA ALA A 219 18.85 15.31 -3.48
C ALA A 219 19.89 16.02 -4.35
N ALA A 220 19.51 17.17 -4.96
CA ALA A 220 20.42 17.99 -5.75
C ALA A 220 21.35 18.85 -4.87
N ASP A 221 20.79 19.53 -3.87
CA ASP A 221 21.53 20.37 -2.93
C ASP A 221 20.80 20.45 -1.58
N PRO A 222 21.31 19.79 -0.53
CA PRO A 222 20.76 19.90 0.82
C PRO A 222 20.69 21.34 1.35
N GLY A 223 21.65 22.19 0.96
CA GLY A 223 21.70 23.60 1.35
C GLY A 223 20.54 24.41 0.78
N ALA A 224 20.06 24.07 -0.41
CA ALA A 224 18.94 24.76 -1.06
C ALA A 224 17.65 24.67 -0.24
N VAL A 225 17.38 23.51 0.39
CA VAL A 225 16.21 23.35 1.28
C VAL A 225 16.34 24.20 2.54
N LEU A 226 17.54 24.28 3.12
CA LEU A 226 17.80 25.08 4.32
C LEU A 226 17.79 26.59 4.06
N ALA A 227 18.04 26.99 2.81
CA ALA A 227 17.97 28.37 2.35
C ALA A 227 16.55 28.82 1.96
N LEU A 228 15.57 27.91 1.89
CA LEU A 228 14.18 28.28 1.62
C LEU A 228 13.65 29.26 2.67
N PRO A 229 12.74 30.18 2.29
CA PRO A 229 12.10 31.08 3.25
C PRO A 229 11.46 30.31 4.41
N ALA A 230 11.54 30.85 5.63
CA ALA A 230 11.04 30.19 6.84
C ALA A 230 9.58 29.74 6.70
N GLU A 231 8.72 30.55 6.09
CA GLU A 231 7.31 30.19 5.85
C GLU A 231 7.15 28.98 4.92
N THR A 232 8.03 28.86 3.91
CA THR A 232 8.04 27.70 3.01
C THR A 232 8.46 26.44 3.76
N GLN A 233 9.52 26.52 4.57
CA GLN A 233 9.94 25.41 5.42
C GLN A 233 8.83 24.95 6.37
N LYS A 234 8.10 25.90 6.98
CA LYS A 234 6.95 25.59 7.85
C LYS A 234 5.82 24.87 7.10
N ARG A 235 5.51 25.30 5.87
CA ARG A 235 4.53 24.59 5.01
C ARG A 235 4.97 23.17 4.69
N LEU A 236 6.24 22.97 4.35
CA LEU A 236 6.79 21.63 4.07
C LEU A 236 6.73 20.72 5.30
N VAL A 237 7.08 21.23 6.49
CA VAL A 237 6.90 20.52 7.76
C VAL A 237 5.43 20.17 7.99
N ALA A 238 4.51 21.10 7.74
CA ALA A 238 3.08 20.85 7.90
C ALA A 238 2.56 19.77 6.93
N PHE A 239 3.02 19.79 5.67
CA PHE A 239 2.69 18.74 4.70
C PHE A 239 3.21 17.38 5.14
N GLN A 240 4.46 17.29 5.63
CA GLN A 240 5.03 16.05 6.14
C GLN A 240 4.25 15.50 7.34
N LEU A 241 3.90 16.35 8.31
CA LEU A 241 3.18 15.92 9.51
C LEU A 241 1.74 15.44 9.21
N THR A 242 1.16 15.90 8.11
CA THR A 242 -0.23 15.58 7.73
C THR A 242 -0.34 14.45 6.70
N HIS A 243 0.78 13.85 6.30
CA HIS A 243 0.84 12.71 5.38
C HIS A 243 1.59 11.55 6.05
N ASP A 244 1.12 10.32 5.83
CA ASP A 244 1.70 9.11 6.39
C ASP A 244 2.93 8.64 5.57
N TYR A 245 3.95 9.51 5.47
CA TYR A 245 5.23 9.15 4.86
C TYR A 245 6.29 8.88 5.92
N ASP A 246 7.25 8.02 5.58
CA ASP A 246 8.49 7.87 6.35
C ASP A 246 9.17 9.21 6.58
N THR A 247 9.92 9.33 7.67
CA THR A 247 10.65 10.55 8.04
C THR A 247 11.80 10.81 7.04
N PRO A 248 11.68 11.79 6.12
CA PRO A 248 12.69 11.95 5.07
C PRO A 248 13.88 12.76 5.57
N ALA A 249 15.06 12.57 4.95
CA ALA A 249 16.29 13.24 5.35
C ALA A 249 16.20 14.78 5.32
N TRP A 250 15.48 15.36 4.35
CA TRP A 250 15.28 16.81 4.25
C TRP A 250 14.50 17.36 5.45
N TYR A 251 13.56 16.60 6.00
CA TYR A 251 12.76 17.00 7.15
C TYR A 251 13.61 17.04 8.42
N LEU A 252 14.47 16.03 8.61
CA LEU A 252 15.45 16.00 9.69
C LEU A 252 16.46 17.16 9.56
N ALA A 253 16.88 17.48 8.34
CA ALA A 253 17.78 18.62 8.10
C ALA A 253 17.14 19.95 8.52
N ILE A 254 15.86 20.18 8.20
CA ILE A 254 15.12 21.38 8.64
C ILE A 254 15.03 21.42 10.17
N ILE A 255 14.70 20.30 10.81
CA ILE A 255 14.62 20.23 12.28
C ILE A 255 15.97 20.57 12.92
N GLY A 256 17.07 20.04 12.38
CA GLY A 256 18.41 20.27 12.90
C GLY A 256 18.89 21.72 12.74
N ALA A 257 18.66 22.31 11.57
CA ALA A 257 19.13 23.67 11.27
C ALA A 257 18.21 24.77 11.79
N HIS A 258 16.88 24.56 11.73
CA HIS A 258 15.85 25.56 12.04
C HIS A 258 14.78 25.00 13.00
N PRO A 259 15.17 24.57 14.22
CA PRO A 259 14.27 23.86 15.13
C PRO A 259 13.04 24.68 15.54
N SER A 260 13.15 26.01 15.59
CA SER A 260 12.03 26.91 15.89
C SER A 260 10.91 26.84 14.85
N ASN A 261 11.26 26.72 13.56
CA ASN A 261 10.29 26.59 12.47
C ASN A 261 9.50 25.28 12.62
N ALA A 262 10.19 24.18 12.87
CA ALA A 262 9.54 22.88 13.04
C ALA A 262 8.69 22.81 14.32
N ALA A 263 9.21 23.31 15.44
CA ALA A 263 8.51 23.31 16.73
C ALA A 263 7.19 24.09 16.67
N GLU A 264 7.18 25.26 16.03
CA GLU A 264 5.96 26.07 15.90
C GLU A 264 4.84 25.30 15.17
N VAL A 265 5.18 24.62 14.07
CA VAL A 265 4.22 23.84 13.29
C VAL A 265 3.77 22.61 14.08
N LEU A 266 4.69 21.91 14.74
CA LEU A 266 4.37 20.72 15.55
C LEU A 266 3.40 21.07 16.68
N ILE A 267 3.59 22.20 17.37
CA ILE A 267 2.67 22.66 18.42
C ILE A 267 1.28 22.93 17.85
N LYS A 268 1.20 23.58 16.68
CA LYS A 268 -0.08 23.85 16.00
C LYS A 268 -0.78 22.55 15.59
N TYR A 269 -0.02 21.60 15.02
CA TYR A 269 -0.51 20.30 14.60
C TYR A 269 -1.02 19.47 15.79
N ALA A 270 -0.21 19.33 16.84
CA ALA A 270 -0.58 18.60 18.06
C ALA A 270 -1.85 19.17 18.71
N LYS A 271 -1.96 20.51 18.82
CA LYS A 271 -3.17 21.16 19.33
C LYS A 271 -4.41 20.84 18.50
N ALA A 272 -4.29 20.78 17.17
CA ALA A 272 -5.40 20.42 16.29
C ALA A 272 -5.82 18.95 16.47
N MET A 273 -4.84 18.04 16.56
CA MET A 273 -5.08 16.61 16.79
C MET A 273 -5.75 16.34 18.15
N PHE A 274 -5.25 16.95 19.22
CA PHE A 274 -5.87 16.85 20.55
C PHE A 274 -7.32 17.35 20.56
N ARG A 275 -7.62 18.46 19.88
CA ARG A 275 -9.00 18.98 19.75
C ARG A 275 -9.90 18.01 18.97
N ALA A 276 -9.34 17.33 17.98
CA ALA A 276 -10.04 16.33 17.18
C ALA A 276 -10.20 14.97 17.88
N ARG A 277 -9.65 14.80 19.11
CA ARG A 277 -9.55 13.52 19.84
C ARG A 277 -8.85 12.43 19.03
N LYS A 278 -7.81 12.82 18.30
CA LYS A 278 -6.93 11.93 17.55
C LYS A 278 -5.52 12.00 18.11
#